data_AF-A0A8J4YLD2-F1
#
_entry.id   AF-A0A8J4YLD2-F1
#
_cell.length_a   1.000
_cell.length_b   1.000
_cell.length_c   1.000
_cell.angle_alpha   90.00
_cell.angle_beta   90.00
_cell.angle_gamma   90.00
#
_symmetry.space_group_name_H-M   'P 1'
#
loop_
_entity.id
_entity.type
_entity.pdbx_description
1 polymer ?
#
loop_
_entity_poly.entity_id
_entity_poly.type
_entity_poly.pdbx_seq_one_letter_code
_entity_poly.pdbx_strand_id
1 'polypeptide(L)' 'MYGVRQALEAGVTIAGCTVHFVSEELDCGAIVTQEAVCVLPGDSEATLVERIKEAEHVAYPRQDLRGRGRECEA' A
#
# COMPACT_ATOMS: atom_id res chain seq x y z
N MET A 1 -5.23 10.86 -8.28
CA MET A 1 -4.82 10.03 -7.13
C MET A 1 -3.99 10.95 -6.22
N TYR A 2 -4.53 11.38 -5.08
CA TYR A 2 -3.91 12.39 -4.20
C TYR A 2 -3.50 11.84 -2.83
N GLY A 3 -3.44 10.50 -2.68
CA GLY A 3 -3.26 9.85 -1.37
C GLY A 3 -1.98 10.27 -0.66
N VAL A 4 -0.86 10.41 -1.38
CA VAL A 4 0.42 10.83 -0.80
C VAL A 4 0.38 12.29 -0.35
N ARG A 5 -0.15 13.20 -1.18
CA ARG A 5 -0.35 14.60 -0.79
C ARG A 5 -1.22 14.73 0.46
N GLN A 6 -2.33 14.01 0.51
CA GLN A 6 -3.22 14.01 1.67
C GLN A 6 -2.54 13.46 2.92
N ALA A 7 -1.72 12.42 2.80
CA ALA A 7 -0.94 11.87 3.91
C ALA A 7 0.04 12.91 4.47
N LEU A 8 0.75 13.63 3.60
CA LEU A 8 1.66 14.70 4.01
C LEU A 8 0.93 15.87 4.66
N GLU A 9 -0.19 16.32 4.08
CA GLU A 9 -1.03 17.39 4.63
C GLU A 9 -1.62 17.00 6.01
N ALA A 10 -1.97 15.73 6.20
CA ALA A 10 -2.44 15.20 7.47
C ALA A 10 -1.31 14.99 8.50
N GLY A 11 -0.04 15.16 8.12
CA GLY A 11 1.11 15.01 9.01
C GLY A 11 1.30 13.59 9.54
N VAL A 12 0.92 12.56 8.77
CA VAL A 12 1.09 11.18 9.19
C VAL A 12 2.57 10.81 9.24
N THR A 13 2.92 9.89 10.14
CA THR A 13 4.29 9.40 10.29
C THR A 13 4.57 8.12 9.51
N ILE A 14 3.51 7.43 9.06
CA ILE A 14 3.56 6.17 8.31
C ILE A 14 2.60 6.24 7.12
N ALA A 15 3.12 5.87 5.96
CA ALA A 15 2.37 5.57 4.74
C ALA A 15 2.63 4.10 4.33
N GLY A 16 2.19 3.67 3.15
CA GLY A 16 2.48 2.31 2.70
C GLY A 16 1.75 1.91 1.44
N CYS A 17 1.87 0.64 1.10
CA CYS A 17 1.12 -0.01 0.03
C CYS A 17 0.53 -1.34 0.51
N THR A 18 -0.55 -1.76 -0.14
CA THR A 18 -1.22 -3.03 0.11
C THR A 18 -1.33 -3.77 -1.21
N VAL A 19 -1.03 -5.07 -1.19
CA VAL A 19 -1.37 -5.95 -2.30
C VAL A 19 -2.47 -6.88 -1.85
N HIS A 20 -3.53 -6.95 -2.65
CA HIS A 20 -4.71 -7.73 -2.37
C HIS A 20 -5.21 -8.44 -3.63
N PHE A 21 -6.03 -9.47 -3.45
CA PHE A 21 -6.73 -10.09 -4.57
C PHE A 21 -7.73 -9.12 -5.21
N VAL A 22 -8.05 -9.32 -6.48
CA VAL A 22 -9.10 -8.51 -7.14
C VAL A 22 -10.47 -9.07 -6.75
N SER A 23 -11.36 -8.17 -6.34
CA SER A 23 -12.80 -8.41 -6.09
C SER A 23 -13.65 -7.52 -6.98
N GLU A 24 -14.96 -7.74 -6.98
CA GLU A 24 -15.92 -6.85 -7.69
C GLU A 24 -15.96 -5.45 -7.05
N GLU A 25 -15.87 -5.40 -5.73
CA GLU A 25 -15.78 -4.15 -4.97
C GLU A 25 -14.35 -3.59 -5.01
N LEU A 26 -14.24 -2.28 -5.22
CA LEU A 26 -12.96 -1.56 -5.35
C LEU A 26 -12.14 -1.64 -4.06
N ASP A 27 -10.90 -2.07 -4.17
CA ASP A 27 -9.93 -2.16 -3.06
C ASP A 27 -10.39 -3.03 -1.85
N CYS A 28 -11.37 -3.93 -2.07
CA CYS A 28 -11.99 -4.75 -1.01
C CYS A 28 -11.57 -6.22 -1.02
N GLY A 29 -10.67 -6.64 -1.91
CA GLY A 29 -10.24 -8.04 -1.96
C GLY A 29 -9.33 -8.42 -0.80
N ALA A 30 -9.20 -9.72 -0.54
CA ALA A 30 -8.42 -10.20 0.59
C ALA A 30 -6.94 -9.78 0.48
N ILE A 31 -6.42 -9.23 1.57
CA ILE A 31 -5.05 -8.74 1.68
C ILE A 31 -4.06 -9.91 1.61
N VAL A 32 -3.08 -9.79 0.72
CA VAL A 32 -1.97 -10.74 0.59
C VAL A 32 -0.77 -10.29 1.42
N THR A 33 -0.40 -9.01 1.31
CA THR A 33 0.68 -8.40 2.09
C THR A 33 0.52 -6.88 2.17
N GLN A 34 1.17 -6.26 3.15
CA GLN A 34 1.25 -4.81 3.32
C GLN A 34 2.67 -4.41 3.67
N GLU A 35 3.12 -3.29 3.14
CA GLU A 35 4.43 -2.71 3.49
C GLU A 35 4.24 -1.31 4.05
N ALA A 36 4.80 -1.09 5.23
CA ALA A 36 4.81 0.21 5.89
C ALA A 36 6.03 1.01 5.46
N VAL A 37 5.82 2.30 5.20
CA VAL A 37 6.84 3.24 4.74
C VAL A 37 6.85 4.44 5.68
N CYS A 38 7.99 4.71 6.30
CA CYS A 38 8.14 5.89 7.15
C CYS A 38 8.07 7.18 6.31
N VAL A 39 7.29 8.14 6.80
CA VAL A 39 7.31 9.52 6.32
C VAL A 39 8.38 10.27 7.11
N LEU A 40 9.37 10.79 6.40
CA LEU A 40 10.52 11.45 6.99
C LEU A 40 10.30 12.97 7.06
N PRO A 41 10.89 13.66 8.04
CA PRO A 41 10.88 15.11 8.09
C PRO A 41 11.44 15.70 6.80
N GLY A 42 10.68 16.60 6.17
CA GLY A 42 11.06 17.24 4.90
C GLY A 42 10.76 16.43 3.65
N ASP A 43 10.02 15.31 3.76
CA ASP A 43 9.53 14.61 2.56
C ASP A 43 8.65 15.53 1.71
N SER A 44 8.90 15.46 0.40
CA SER A 44 8.00 15.98 -0.62
C SER A 44 7.07 14.86 -1.10
N GLU A 45 5.99 15.22 -1.80
CA GLU A 45 5.12 14.23 -2.44
C GLU A 45 5.91 13.30 -3.36
N ALA A 46 6.87 13.84 -4.13
CA ALA A 46 7.70 13.06 -5.03
C ALA A 46 8.62 12.06 -4.28
N THR A 47 9.27 12.48 -3.19
CA THR A 47 10.19 11.60 -2.44
C THR A 47 9.44 10.49 -1.72
N LEU A 48 8.25 10.79 -1.18
CA LEU A 48 7.42 9.78 -0.54
C LEU A 48 6.80 8.81 -1.55
N VAL A 49 6.37 9.29 -2.73
CA VAL A 49 5.90 8.42 -3.83
C VAL A 49 6.98 7.43 -4.26
N GLU A 50 8.21 7.89 -4.50
CA GLU A 50 9.28 6.98 -4.91
C GLU A 50 9.59 5.93 -3.85
N ARG A 51 9.58 6.30 -2.56
CA ARG A 51 9.77 5.33 -1.47
C ARG A 51 8.64 4.31 -1.38
N ILE A 52 7.39 4.73 -1.63
CA ILE A 52 6.25 3.81 -1.68
C ILE A 52 6.38 2.86 -2.87
N LYS A 53 6.80 3.33 -4.05
CA LYS A 53 7.05 2.47 -5.22
C LYS A 53 8.13 1.42 -4.96
N GLU A 54 9.21 1.80 -4.25
CA GLU A 54 10.22 0.83 -3.83
C GLU A 54 9.63 -0.26 -2.94
N ALA A 55 8.75 0.11 -2.00
CA ALA A 55 8.03 -0.85 -1.17
C ALA A 55 7.07 -1.73 -1.99
N GLU A 56 6.38 -1.16 -2.98
CA GLU A 56 5.51 -1.92 -3.91
C GLU A 56 6.30 -2.96 -4.71
N HIS A 57 7.48 -2.60 -5.22
CA HIS A 57 8.37 -3.52 -5.93
C HIS A 57 8.90 -4.65 -5.05
N VAL A 58 8.90 -4.49 -3.72
CA VAL A 58 9.21 -5.56 -2.77
C VAL A 58 7.96 -6.38 -2.44
N ALA A 59 6.83 -5.73 -2.18
CA ALA A 59 5.56 -6.33 -1.80
C ALA A 59 4.98 -7.24 -2.90
N TYR A 60 5.04 -6.79 -4.15
CA TYR A 60 4.43 -7.45 -5.29
C TYR A 60 5.08 -8.79 -5.70
N PRO A 61 6.42 -8.96 -5.74
CA PRO A 61 7.01 -10.27 -6.00
C PRO A 61 6.99 -11.19 -4.76
N ARG A 62 6.80 -10.67 -3.55
CA ARG A 62 6.73 -11.45 -2.30
C ARG A 62 5.44 -12.27 -2.19
N GLN A 63 4.46 -12.07 -3.07
CA GLN A 63 3.19 -12.80 -3.10
C GLN A 63 3.43 -14.33 -3.17
N ASP A 64 3.28 -15.05 -2.06
CA ASP A 64 3.16 -16.51 -2.09
C ASP A 64 1.70 -16.86 -2.43
N LEU A 65 1.43 -17.11 -3.72
CA LEU A 65 0.08 -17.40 -4.27
C LEU A 65 -0.54 -18.73 -3.79
N ARG A 66 -0.08 -19.31 -2.68
CA ARG A 66 -0.60 -20.57 -2.13
C ARG A 66 -1.96 -20.43 -1.44
N GLY A 67 -2.42 -19.21 -1.18
CA GLY A 67 -3.75 -18.95 -0.62
C GLY A 67 -4.79 -18.72 -1.71
N ARG A 68 -5.51 -19.78 -2.12
CA ARG A 68 -6.77 -19.63 -2.87
C ARG A 68 -7.73 -18.77 -2.03
N GLY A 69 -8.44 -17.86 -2.72
CA GLY A 69 -9.32 -16.85 -2.16
C GLY A 69 -10.06 -17.28 -0.90
N ARG A 70 -9.73 -16.62 0.22
CA ARG A 70 -10.66 -16.48 1.32
C ARG A 70 -11.38 -15.18 1.03
N GLU A 71 -12.58 -15.30 0.50
CA GLU A 71 -13.47 -14.17 0.29
C GLU A 71 -13.62 -13.42 1.62
N CYS A 72 -13.54 -12.09 1.58
CA CYS A 72 -13.93 -11.25 2.70
C CYS A 72 -15.43 -11.44 2.92
N GLU A 73 -15.84 -12.43 3.71
CA GLU A 73 -17.17 -12.37 4.33
C GLU A 73 -17.08 -11.31 5.44
N ALA A 74 -17.68 -10.16 5.16
CA ALA A 74 -17.94 -9.09 6.10
C ALA A 74 -19.13 -9.43 7.03
#